data_AF-A0A015J6A5-F1
#
_entry.id   AF-A0A015J6A5-F1
#
_cell.length_a   1.000
_cell.length_b   1.000
_cell.length_c   1.000
_cell.angle_alpha   90.00
_cell.angle_beta   90.00
_cell.angle_gamma   90.00
#
_symmetry.space_group_name_H-M   'P 1'
#
loop_
_entity.id
_entity.type
_entity.pdbx_description
1 polymer ?
#
loop_
_entity_poly.entity_id
_entity_poly.type
_entity_poly.pdbx_seq_one_letter_code
_entity_poly.pdbx_strand_id
1 'polypeptide(L)'
;MMISINCLLLGKTSFDDTFAVNVVDNNKIIDVCVNINNLKISDLKLLIWNKKKDTLGINDPDIMKLWKVDIAESEEDRLKEFEEDNIVGAELMKPNRMFNDYFKREELTQWNIHVIVQVPAAAGKRLPMFNRNLQLKKIP
;
A
#
# COMPACT_ATOMS: atom_id res chain seq x y z
N MET A 1 5.23 3.38 -22.56
CA MET A 1 3.90 3.31 -21.95
C MET A 1 4.02 3.57 -20.45
N MET A 2 2.94 4.10 -19.86
CA MET A 2 2.81 4.35 -18.42
C MET A 2 1.43 3.85 -17.97
N ILE A 3 1.39 3.24 -16.80
CA ILE A 3 0.20 2.84 -16.05
C ILE A 3 0.28 3.51 -14.69
N SER A 4 -0.76 4.24 -14.30
CA SER A 4 -0.86 4.87 -12.98
C SER A 4 -1.82 4.08 -12.12
N ILE A 5 -1.35 3.58 -10.99
CA ILE A 5 -2.14 2.78 -10.05
C ILE A 5 -2.45 3.64 -8.84
N ASN A 6 -3.73 3.88 -8.61
CA ASN A 6 -4.18 4.56 -7.39
C ASN A 6 -4.17 3.57 -6.23
N CYS A 7 -3.36 3.89 -5.23
CA CYS A 7 -3.20 3.11 -4.01
C CYS A 7 -3.83 3.83 -2.83
N LEU A 8 -4.28 3.06 -1.83
CA LEU A 8 -4.73 3.55 -0.53
C LEU A 8 -4.09 2.70 0.57
N LEU A 9 -3.72 3.32 1.69
CA LEU A 9 -3.26 2.57 2.87
C LEU A 9 -4.47 1.99 3.61
N LEU A 10 -4.38 0.73 4.05
CA LEU A 10 -5.42 0.13 4.89
C LEU A 10 -5.66 0.98 6.14
N GLY A 11 -6.94 1.18 6.49
CA GLY A 11 -7.38 2.05 7.59
C GLY A 11 -7.62 3.51 7.18
N LYS A 12 -7.20 3.92 5.97
CA LYS A 12 -7.72 5.14 5.35
C LYS A 12 -9.05 4.85 4.68
N THR A 13 -9.96 5.82 4.74
CA THR A 13 -11.34 5.67 4.29
C THR A 13 -11.79 6.81 3.39
N SER A 14 -10.83 7.52 2.77
CA SER A 14 -11.13 8.64 1.88
C SER A 14 -10.30 8.61 0.59
N PHE A 15 -10.91 9.05 -0.52
CA PHE A 15 -10.21 9.24 -1.79
C PHE A 15 -9.13 10.33 -1.71
N ASP A 16 -9.25 11.29 -0.81
CA ASP A 16 -8.23 12.33 -0.57
C ASP A 16 -6.91 11.75 -0.01
N ASP A 17 -6.97 10.56 0.62
CA ASP A 17 -5.79 9.86 1.14
C ASP A 17 -5.09 8.99 0.06
N THR A 18 -5.63 8.93 -1.15
CA THR A 18 -5.06 8.11 -2.23
C THR A 18 -3.74 8.65 -2.75
N PHE A 19 -2.93 7.77 -3.31
CA PHE A 19 -1.69 8.15 -3.97
C PHE A 19 -1.43 7.27 -5.19
N ALA A 20 -0.99 7.89 -6.27
CA ALA A 20 -0.68 7.20 -7.51
C ALA A 20 0.74 6.61 -7.51
N VAL A 21 0.92 5.37 -7.96
CA VAL A 21 2.23 4.80 -8.32
C VAL A 21 2.28 4.58 -9.83
N ASN A 22 3.27 5.19 -10.47
CA ASN A 22 3.45 5.08 -11.91
C ASN A 22 4.37 3.90 -12.22
N VAL A 23 3.90 3.01 -13.08
CA VAL A 23 4.68 1.91 -13.68
C VAL A 23 4.88 2.23 -15.15
N VAL A 24 6.12 2.39 -15.57
CA VAL A 24 6.50 2.70 -16.96
C VAL A 24 7.04 1.44 -17.66
N ASP A 25 7.39 1.52 -18.94
CA ASP A 25 7.93 0.36 -19.67
C ASP A 25 9.17 -0.25 -19.01
N ASN A 26 9.99 0.58 -18.38
CA ASN A 26 11.29 0.24 -17.83
C ASN A 26 11.44 0.93 -16.46
N ASN A 27 11.33 0.15 -15.39
CA ASN A 27 11.28 0.64 -14.02
C ASN A 27 12.62 0.42 -13.34
N LYS A 28 13.12 1.43 -12.65
CA LYS A 28 14.32 1.30 -11.82
C LYS A 28 13.96 0.58 -10.53
N ILE A 29 14.41 -0.67 -10.41
CA ILE A 29 14.27 -1.51 -9.22
C ILE A 29 15.65 -1.63 -8.61
N ILE A 30 15.90 -0.90 -7.51
CA ILE A 30 17.22 -0.75 -6.91
C ILE A 30 18.21 -0.18 -7.95
N ASP A 31 19.13 -1.00 -8.46
CA ASP A 31 20.17 -0.62 -9.43
C ASP A 31 19.98 -1.30 -10.80
N VAL A 32 18.87 -2.02 -10.99
CA VAL A 32 18.55 -2.67 -12.26
C VAL A 32 17.30 -2.07 -12.90
N CYS A 33 17.25 -2.15 -14.24
CA CYS A 33 16.10 -1.72 -15.01
C CYS A 33 15.25 -2.94 -15.38
N VAL A 34 14.02 -3.00 -14.89
CA VAL A 34 13.09 -4.12 -15.13
C VAL A 34 11.99 -3.66 -16.07
N ASN A 35 11.85 -4.39 -17.19
CA ASN A 35 10.77 -4.13 -18.13
C ASN A 35 9.41 -4.49 -17.50
N ILE A 36 8.35 -3.73 -17.78
CA ILE A 36 7.00 -3.96 -17.23
C ILE A 36 6.50 -5.40 -17.46
N ASN A 37 6.84 -6.03 -18.59
CA ASN A 37 6.44 -7.40 -18.88
C ASN A 37 7.13 -8.45 -17.99
N ASN A 38 8.21 -8.06 -17.32
CA ASN A 38 8.96 -8.89 -16.37
C ASN A 38 8.83 -8.37 -14.92
N LEU A 39 8.09 -7.28 -14.70
CA LEU A 39 7.93 -6.66 -13.40
C LEU A 39 7.04 -7.53 -12.54
N LYS A 40 7.51 -7.91 -11.36
CA LYS A 40 6.78 -8.74 -10.41
C LYS A 40 6.06 -7.88 -9.37
N ILE A 41 5.10 -8.48 -8.68
CA ILE A 41 4.43 -7.80 -7.55
C ILE A 41 5.41 -7.44 -6.42
N SER A 42 6.49 -8.20 -6.21
CA SER A 42 7.59 -7.79 -5.32
C SER A 42 8.23 -6.45 -5.73
N ASP A 43 8.39 -6.22 -7.02
CA ASP A 43 8.95 -4.96 -7.53
C ASP A 43 7.95 -3.81 -7.32
N LEU A 44 6.65 -4.07 -7.52
CA LEU A 44 5.59 -3.11 -7.21
C LEU A 44 5.57 -2.73 -5.72
N LYS A 45 5.78 -3.69 -4.80
CA LYS A 45 5.96 -3.40 -3.37
C LYS A 45 7.11 -2.41 -3.15
N LEU A 46 8.26 -2.64 -3.78
CA LEU A 46 9.39 -1.71 -3.67
C LEU A 46 9.05 -0.30 -4.21
N LEU A 47 8.34 -0.20 -5.34
CA LEU A 47 7.91 1.09 -5.90
C LEU A 47 6.96 1.84 -4.96
N ILE A 48 5.97 1.15 -4.38
CA ILE A 48 5.06 1.72 -3.38
C ILE A 48 5.84 2.19 -2.15
N TRP A 49 6.74 1.35 -1.64
CA TRP A 49 7.55 1.66 -0.48
C TRP A 49 8.43 2.89 -0.74
N ASN A 50 9.15 2.95 -1.87
CA ASN A 50 9.96 4.12 -2.22
C ASN A 50 9.16 5.43 -2.23
N LYS A 51 7.88 5.38 -2.62
CA LYS A 51 6.99 6.55 -2.65
C LYS A 51 6.47 6.96 -1.26
N LYS A 52 6.31 6.02 -0.33
CA LYS A 52 5.66 6.24 0.98
C LYS A 52 6.49 5.81 2.19
N LYS A 53 7.78 5.51 2.02
CA LYS A 53 8.65 4.93 3.07
C LYS A 53 8.62 5.70 4.39
N ASP A 54 8.58 7.04 4.32
CA ASP A 54 8.60 7.91 5.49
C ASP A 54 7.28 7.84 6.28
N THR A 55 6.17 7.48 5.61
CA THR A 55 4.85 7.31 6.22
C THR A 55 4.59 5.88 6.68
N LEU A 56 5.14 4.87 5.98
CA LEU A 56 4.82 3.46 6.24
C LEU A 56 5.50 2.90 7.50
N GLY A 57 6.63 3.47 7.94
CA GLY A 57 7.33 3.02 9.16
C GLY A 57 7.97 1.63 9.06
N ILE A 58 8.04 1.04 7.86
CA ILE A 58 8.68 -0.26 7.58
C ILE A 58 10.02 -0.07 6.88
N ASN A 59 10.96 -0.98 7.13
CA ASN A 59 12.26 -1.03 6.48
C ASN A 59 12.38 -2.14 5.42
N ASP A 60 11.43 -3.06 5.38
CA ASP A 60 11.37 -4.16 4.44
C ASP A 60 10.04 -4.10 3.66
N PRO A 61 10.05 -3.81 2.35
CA PRO A 61 8.83 -3.78 1.55
C PRO A 61 8.16 -5.15 1.39
N ASP A 62 8.87 -6.27 1.57
CA ASP A 62 8.31 -7.60 1.32
C ASP A 62 7.23 -8.00 2.32
N ILE A 63 7.25 -7.39 3.52
CA ILE A 63 6.25 -7.61 4.57
C ILE A 63 4.88 -6.99 4.24
N MET A 64 4.82 -6.09 3.24
CA MET A 64 3.56 -5.51 2.81
C MET A 64 2.66 -6.56 2.16
N LYS A 65 1.37 -6.52 2.45
CA LYS A 65 0.35 -7.22 1.66
C LYS A 65 -0.27 -6.19 0.71
N LEU A 66 -0.39 -6.56 -0.56
CA LEU A 66 -1.06 -5.74 -1.57
C LEU A 66 -2.33 -6.46 -2.01
N TRP A 67 -3.45 -5.75 -1.95
CA TRP A 67 -4.75 -6.26 -2.35
C TRP A 67 -5.20 -5.53 -3.60
N LYS A 68 -5.49 -6.27 -4.68
CA LYS A 68 -6.11 -5.71 -5.88
C LYS A 68 -7.58 -5.47 -5.59
N VAL A 69 -8.03 -4.26 -5.88
CA VAL A 69 -9.43 -3.83 -5.76
C VAL A 69 -9.83 -3.05 -7.01
N ASP A 70 -11.12 -2.76 -7.14
CA ASP A 70 -11.65 -1.80 -8.08
C ASP A 70 -12.81 -1.08 -7.38
N ILE A 71 -12.52 0.10 -6.83
CA ILE A 71 -13.45 0.86 -5.99
C ILE A 71 -13.62 2.24 -6.61
N ALA A 72 -14.84 2.53 -7.06
CA ALA A 72 -15.20 3.86 -7.53
C ALA A 72 -15.41 4.81 -6.35
N GLU A 73 -15.30 6.12 -6.60
CA GLU A 73 -15.56 7.16 -5.60
C GLU A 73 -16.98 7.08 -5.02
N SER A 74 -17.97 6.70 -5.84
CA SER A 74 -19.34 6.43 -5.40
C SER A 74 -19.48 5.26 -4.42
N GLU A 75 -18.44 4.45 -4.26
CA GLU A 75 -18.40 3.29 -3.38
C GLU A 75 -17.45 3.49 -2.19
N GLU A 76 -17.07 4.73 -1.88
CA GLU A 76 -16.13 5.10 -0.81
C GLU A 76 -16.51 4.48 0.56
N ASP A 77 -17.80 4.31 0.84
CA ASP A 77 -18.27 3.69 2.08
C ASP A 77 -17.75 2.25 2.27
N ARG A 78 -17.46 1.50 1.19
CA ARG A 78 -16.87 0.15 1.27
C ARG A 78 -15.50 0.14 1.95
N LEU A 79 -14.78 1.26 1.92
CA LEU A 79 -13.45 1.37 2.54
C LEU A 79 -13.52 1.23 4.07
N LYS A 80 -14.66 1.55 4.69
CA LYS A 80 -14.87 1.42 6.14
C LYS A 80 -15.02 -0.05 6.58
N GLU A 81 -15.34 -0.93 5.64
CA GLU A 81 -15.58 -2.36 5.89
C GLU A 81 -14.29 -3.20 5.75
N PHE A 82 -13.17 -2.59 5.36
CA PHE A 82 -11.92 -3.31 5.13
C PHE A 82 -11.20 -3.63 6.43
N GLU A 83 -11.21 -4.91 6.79
CA GLU A 83 -10.48 -5.45 7.93
C GLU A 83 -9.12 -6.05 7.52
N GLU A 84 -8.21 -6.20 8.48
CA GLU A 84 -6.82 -6.65 8.25
C GLU A 84 -6.73 -8.04 7.59
N ASP A 85 -7.72 -8.91 7.77
CA ASP A 85 -7.63 -10.30 7.34
C ASP A 85 -8.64 -10.68 6.25
N ASN A 86 -9.58 -9.80 5.91
CA ASN A 86 -10.57 -10.06 4.88
C ASN A 86 -11.09 -8.77 4.23
N ILE A 87 -10.60 -8.48 3.03
CA ILE A 87 -11.09 -7.38 2.21
C ILE A 87 -12.06 -7.97 1.18
N VAL A 88 -13.36 -7.78 1.42
CA VAL A 88 -14.42 -8.36 0.57
C VAL A 88 -14.34 -7.78 -0.85
N GLY A 89 -14.32 -8.65 -1.85
CA GLY A 89 -14.19 -8.27 -3.25
C GLY A 89 -12.77 -7.87 -3.66
N ALA A 90 -11.77 -8.12 -2.82
CA ALA A 90 -10.37 -7.91 -3.14
C ALA A 90 -9.62 -9.23 -3.39
N GLU A 91 -8.58 -9.14 -4.22
CA GLU A 91 -7.68 -10.25 -4.48
C GLU A 91 -6.31 -9.99 -3.84
N LEU A 92 -5.86 -10.89 -2.96
CA LEU A 92 -4.51 -10.81 -2.40
C LEU A 92 -3.46 -11.15 -3.46
N MET A 93 -2.66 -10.16 -3.85
CA MET A 93 -1.64 -10.34 -4.87
C MET A 93 -0.45 -11.15 -4.35
N LYS A 94 0.06 -12.06 -5.19
CA LYS A 94 1.22 -12.90 -4.85
C LYS A 94 2.51 -12.27 -5.35
N PRO A 95 3.57 -12.19 -4.52
CA PRO A 95 4.79 -11.44 -4.85
C PRO A 95 5.55 -11.99 -6.07
N ASN A 96 5.42 -13.29 -6.37
CA ASN A 96 6.11 -13.95 -7.49
C ASN A 96 5.37 -13.86 -8.83
N ARG A 97 4.16 -13.31 -8.84
CA ARG A 97 3.34 -13.12 -10.05
C ARG A 97 3.72 -11.84 -10.77
N MET A 98 3.41 -11.81 -12.06
CA MET A 98 3.72 -10.65 -12.89
C MET A 98 2.71 -9.54 -12.64
N PHE A 99 3.16 -8.31 -12.81
CA PHE A 99 2.33 -7.12 -12.77
C PHE A 99 1.13 -7.22 -13.71
N ASN A 100 1.39 -7.65 -14.94
CA ASN A 100 0.38 -7.79 -15.99
C ASN A 100 -0.62 -8.94 -15.73
N ASP A 101 -0.37 -9.83 -14.76
CA ASP A 101 -1.34 -10.83 -14.34
C ASP A 101 -2.54 -10.17 -13.61
N TYR A 102 -2.32 -9.00 -13.02
CA TYR A 102 -3.31 -8.27 -12.21
C TYR A 102 -3.79 -6.99 -12.88
N PHE A 103 -2.90 -6.28 -13.57
CA PHE A 103 -3.19 -4.94 -14.09
C PHE A 103 -2.97 -4.90 -15.58
N LYS A 104 -4.06 -4.79 -16.33
CA LYS A 104 -4.04 -4.45 -17.74
C LYS A 104 -4.47 -3.01 -17.90
N ARG A 105 -3.77 -2.25 -18.72
CA ARG A 105 -4.07 -0.83 -18.97
C ARG A 105 -5.54 -0.61 -19.36
N GLU A 106 -6.07 -1.49 -20.18
CA GLU A 106 -7.44 -1.41 -20.71
C GLU A 106 -8.51 -1.63 -19.63
N GLU A 107 -8.13 -2.24 -18.51
CA GLU A 107 -9.02 -2.60 -17.39
C GLU A 107 -8.93 -1.60 -16.23
N LEU A 108 -8.05 -0.60 -16.31
CA LEU A 108 -7.84 0.38 -15.23
C LEU A 108 -8.67 1.64 -15.45
N THR A 109 -9.67 1.84 -14.60
CA THR A 109 -10.43 3.09 -14.55
C THR A 109 -9.60 4.16 -13.84
N GLN A 110 -9.30 5.28 -14.51
CA GLN A 110 -8.31 6.25 -14.02
C GLN A 110 -8.57 6.80 -12.60
N TRP A 111 -9.83 6.80 -12.14
CA TRP A 111 -10.26 7.37 -10.87
C TRP A 111 -10.36 6.36 -9.74
N ASN A 112 -10.47 5.08 -10.05
CA ASN A 112 -10.77 4.08 -9.05
C ASN A 112 -9.55 3.81 -8.17
N ILE A 113 -9.77 3.37 -6.94
CA ILE A 113 -8.70 2.77 -6.15
C ILE A 113 -8.48 1.36 -6.69
N HIS A 114 -7.21 1.04 -6.95
CA HIS A 114 -6.80 -0.21 -7.57
C HIS A 114 -6.04 -1.12 -6.60
N VAL A 115 -5.39 -0.54 -5.59
CA VAL A 115 -4.58 -1.26 -4.62
C VAL A 115 -4.84 -0.77 -3.20
N ILE A 116 -5.16 -1.70 -2.29
CA ILE A 116 -5.03 -1.46 -0.84
C ILE A 116 -3.69 -2.00 -0.37
N VAL A 117 -2.93 -1.13 0.31
CA VAL A 117 -1.61 -1.44 0.88
C VAL A 117 -1.77 -1.67 2.37
N GLN A 118 -1.47 -2.89 2.81
CA GLN A 118 -1.50 -3.27 4.22
C GLN A 118 -0.08 -3.51 4.72
N VAL A 119 0.26 -2.85 5.84
CA VAL A 119 1.51 -3.05 6.58
C VAL A 119 1.22 -3.75 7.92
N PRO A 120 2.15 -4.56 8.47
CA PRO A 120 1.96 -5.19 9.76
C PRO A 120 1.76 -4.16 10.89
N ALA A 121 0.78 -4.39 11.77
CA ALA A 121 0.43 -3.49 12.89
C ALA A 121 1.59 -3.16 13.85
N ALA A 122 2.63 -4.01 13.90
CA ALA A 122 3.82 -3.79 14.72
C ALA A 122 4.79 -2.73 14.16
N ALA A 123 4.70 -2.40 12.86
CA ALA A 123 5.59 -1.43 12.24
C ALA A 123 5.20 0.04 12.50
N GLY A 124 4.01 0.28 13.06
CA GLY A 124 3.51 1.61 13.41
C GLY A 124 3.84 2.10 14.83
N LYS A 125 4.51 1.29 15.66
CA LYS A 125 4.85 1.67 17.05
C LYS A 125 6.35 1.86 17.27
N ARG A 126 6.85 3.01 16.84
CA ARG A 126 7.79 3.79 17.67
C ARG A 126 7.12 5.09 18.09
N LEU A 127 6.12 4.98 18.96
CA LEU A 127 5.74 6.09 19.82
C LEU A 127 6.94 6.41 20.73
N PRO A 128 7.35 7.67 20.91
CA PRO A 128 8.37 8.00 21.90
C PRO A 128 7.86 7.54 23.27
N MET A 129 8.70 6.80 23.99
CA MET A 129 8.42 6.41 25.38
C MET A 129 8.10 7.68 26.18
N PHE A 130 6.85 7.88 26.56
CA PHE A 130 6.51 8.84 27.60
C PHE A 130 7.13 8.32 28.91
N ASN A 131 8.19 8.99 29.36
CA ASN A 131 8.77 8.84 30.69
C ASN A 131 7.67 9.04 31.75
N ARG A 132 7.10 7.95 32.27
CA ARG A 132 6.33 7.97 33.53
C ARG A 132 7.27 7.66 34.69
N ASN A 133 8.08 8.63 35.07
CA ASN A 133 8.74 8.64 36.39
C ASN A 133 8.73 10.06 36.98
N LEU A 134 7.58 10.73 36.91
CA LEU A 134 7.32 11.93 37.71
C LEU A 134 6.14 11.68 38.65
N GLN A 135 6.52 11.61 39.93
CA GLN A 135 5.77 12.10 41.09
C GLN A 135 4.52 11.32 41.51
N LEU A 136 4.72 10.26 42.30
CA LEU A 136 3.76 9.89 43.35
C LEU A 136 4.49 9.54 44.65
N LYS A 137 4.69 10.56 45.49
CA LYS A 137 4.45 10.47 46.94
C LYS A 137 4.43 11.86 47.56
N LYS A 138 3.26 12.49 47.53
CA LYS A 138 2.82 13.41 48.57
C LYS A 138 1.36 13.12 48.82
N ILE A 139 1.04 12.45 49.92
CA ILE A 139 -0.18 12.67 50.70
C ILE A 139 0.12 12.26 52.16
N PRO A 140 -0.63 12.79 53.13
CA PRO A 140 -0.23 13.75 54.16
C PRO A 140 0.44 13.11 55.40
#